data_AF-A0A4U5QYJ6-F1
#
_entry.id   AF-A0A4U5QYJ6-F1
#
_cell.length_a   1.000
_cell.length_b   1.000
_cell.length_c   1.000
_cell.angle_alpha   90.00
_cell.angle_beta   90.00
_cell.angle_gamma   90.00
#
_symmetry.space_group_name_H-M   'P 1'
#
loop_
_entity.id
_entity.type
_entity.pdbx_description
1 polymer ?
#
loop_
_entity_poly.entity_id
_entity_poly.type
_entity_poly.pdbx_seq_one_letter_code
_entity_poly.pdbx_strand_id
1 'polypeptide(L)'
;MIQEADIGVGISGVEGMQAVMASDFSISQFRFLERLLVVHGHWCYKRIAQMICYFFYKNIAFGLTLFYFEAFTGFSGQSVYNDWYMLLFNVILTSLPVISLGVFEQDVSSEVCLQFPALYQQGTKNLFFDWYRILGWMGNGLYSSLVIFILNIVIFYNQAFRAGGQTADMAAVGATMFSCIICAVNCQIALTMSHFTWIQHLFVWGSVATWFLFLLLYGLMPPSYSGDVYGLLVEVLGPAPIYWSTILLVTVACIVPYLVHISFQRCFNPMDHHIIQEIKYYKKDVEDQRMWRRERSKARQETKIGFTARVDAKIRQFKVKLQRRSSTLVSQNCMPSPS
;
A
#
# COMPACT_ATOMS: atom_id res chain seq x y z
N MET A 1 -18.17 26.29 -14.44
CA MET A 1 -17.22 25.40 -15.15
C MET A 1 -16.11 24.94 -14.21
N ILE A 2 -15.26 25.83 -13.69
CA ILE A 2 -14.15 25.43 -12.80
C ILE A 2 -14.66 24.80 -11.49
N GLN A 3 -15.69 25.38 -10.88
CA GLN A 3 -16.35 24.82 -9.67
C GLN A 3 -17.23 23.59 -9.95
N GLU A 4 -17.55 23.32 -11.22
CA GLU A 4 -18.39 22.17 -11.63
C GLU A 4 -17.53 20.96 -12.00
N ALA A 5 -16.21 21.13 -12.11
CA ALA A 5 -15.28 20.05 -12.40
C ALA A 5 -14.74 19.48 -11.09
N ASP A 6 -14.44 18.18 -11.06
CA ASP A 6 -13.87 17.50 -9.88
C ASP A 6 -12.53 18.11 -9.44
N ILE A 7 -11.80 18.73 -10.38
CA ILE A 7 -10.53 19.41 -10.15
C ILE A 7 -10.52 20.71 -10.94
N GLY A 8 -10.51 21.84 -10.23
CA GLY A 8 -10.41 23.18 -10.83
C GLY A 8 -8.96 23.65 -10.92
N VAL A 9 -8.48 23.97 -12.13
CA VAL A 9 -7.15 24.57 -12.33
C VAL A 9 -7.28 25.96 -12.94
N GLY A 10 -6.87 26.99 -12.20
CA GLY A 10 -6.86 28.39 -12.63
C GLY A 10 -5.50 28.80 -13.20
N ILE A 11 -5.52 29.56 -14.30
CA ILE A 11 -4.30 30.16 -14.87
C ILE A 11 -4.17 31.59 -14.36
N SER A 12 -3.10 31.87 -13.61
CA SER A 12 -2.79 33.20 -13.11
C SER A 12 -2.25 34.08 -14.24
N GLY A 13 -2.95 35.18 -14.50
CA GLY A 13 -2.58 36.20 -15.48
C GLY A 13 -2.93 37.59 -14.95
N VAL A 14 -2.50 38.60 -15.70
CA VAL A 14 -2.67 40.02 -15.31
C VAL A 14 -4.13 40.48 -15.40
N GLU A 15 -4.94 39.82 -16.23
CA GLU A 15 -6.28 40.30 -16.63
C GLU A 15 -7.43 39.72 -15.79
N GLY A 16 -7.17 38.86 -14.80
CA GLY A 16 -8.23 38.40 -13.90
C GLY A 16 -7.82 37.31 -12.91
N MET A 17 -8.01 37.57 -11.61
CA MET A 17 -7.74 36.62 -10.53
C MET A 17 -8.98 35.83 -10.08
N GLN A 18 -10.19 36.17 -10.54
CA GLN A 18 -11.42 35.54 -10.06
C GLN A 18 -11.47 34.03 -10.32
N ALA A 19 -11.05 33.59 -11.52
CA ALA A 19 -10.98 32.17 -11.87
C ALA A 19 -9.92 31.41 -11.04
N VAL A 20 -8.83 32.09 -10.67
CA VAL A 20 -7.78 31.53 -9.83
C VAL A 20 -8.24 31.37 -8.38
N MET A 21 -8.92 32.38 -7.83
CA MET A 21 -9.47 32.33 -6.47
C MET A 21 -10.56 31.28 -6.32
N ALA A 22 -11.26 30.95 -7.41
CA ALA A 22 -12.28 29.90 -7.45
C ALA A 22 -11.75 28.52 -7.88
N SER A 23 -10.43 28.32 -7.99
CA SER A 23 -9.79 27.06 -8.42
C SER A 23 -9.00 26.38 -7.29
N ASP A 24 -8.87 25.06 -7.33
CA ASP A 24 -8.10 24.28 -6.35
C ASP A 24 -6.59 24.47 -6.54
N PHE A 25 -6.14 24.57 -7.80
CA PHE A 25 -4.74 24.79 -8.15
C PHE A 25 -4.59 26.04 -9.02
N SER A 26 -3.60 26.88 -8.67
CA SER A 26 -3.18 28.01 -9.50
C SER A 26 -1.86 27.71 -10.19
N ILE A 27 -1.82 27.86 -11.52
CA ILE A 27 -0.59 27.77 -12.31
C ILE A 27 -0.40 29.05 -13.14
N SER A 28 0.83 29.45 -13.42
CA SER A 28 1.09 30.69 -14.19
C SER A 28 0.99 30.50 -15.72
N GLN A 29 1.26 29.29 -16.22
CA GLN A 29 1.24 28.98 -17.65
C GLN A 29 0.65 27.60 -17.89
N PHE A 30 -0.07 27.43 -19.01
CA PHE A 30 -0.69 26.15 -19.37
C PHE A 30 0.33 25.00 -19.49
N ARG A 31 1.58 25.28 -19.88
CA ARG A 31 2.66 24.27 -19.96
C ARG A 31 2.93 23.56 -18.61
N PHE A 32 2.66 24.20 -17.47
CA PHE A 32 2.84 23.56 -16.16
C PHE A 32 1.75 22.54 -15.81
N LEU A 33 0.63 22.53 -16.54
CA LEU A 33 -0.44 21.56 -16.35
C LEU A 33 0.03 20.13 -16.63
N GLU A 34 0.92 19.94 -17.62
CA GLU A 34 1.51 18.64 -17.94
C GLU A 34 2.23 18.05 -16.72
N ARG A 35 3.07 18.84 -16.06
CA ARG A 35 3.82 18.40 -14.87
C ARG A 35 2.93 18.23 -13.64
N LEU A 36 1.90 19.07 -13.49
CA LEU A 36 0.93 18.94 -12.40
C LEU A 36 0.21 17.59 -12.48
N LEU A 37 -0.34 17.25 -13.64
CA LEU A 37 -1.10 16.01 -13.81
C LEU A 37 -0.21 14.78 -13.88
N VAL A 38 0.75 14.75 -14.82
CA VAL A 38 1.51 13.53 -15.13
C VAL A 38 2.46 13.13 -14.00
N VAL A 39 3.04 14.11 -13.29
CA VAL A 39 3.97 13.83 -12.20
C VAL A 39 3.25 13.82 -10.86
N HIS A 40 2.66 14.95 -10.46
CA HIS A 40 2.10 15.08 -9.12
C HIS A 40 0.80 14.30 -8.97
N GLY A 41 -0.06 14.30 -9.99
CA GLY A 41 -1.28 13.49 -10.01
C GLY A 41 -1.00 11.98 -9.93
N HIS A 42 -0.05 11.47 -10.73
CA HIS A 42 0.36 10.06 -10.68
C HIS A 42 0.93 9.67 -9.30
N TRP A 43 1.87 10.46 -8.77
CA TRP A 43 2.46 10.20 -7.46
C TRP A 43 1.42 10.26 -6.34
N CYS A 44 0.57 11.28 -6.32
CA CYS A 44 -0.47 11.45 -5.30
C CYS A 44 -1.46 10.28 -5.32
N TYR A 45 -1.94 9.89 -6.50
CA TYR A 45 -2.82 8.73 -6.65
C TYR A 45 -2.18 7.45 -6.09
N LYS A 46 -0.94 7.16 -6.49
CA LYS A 46 -0.24 5.95 -6.04
C LYS A 46 0.03 5.95 -4.53
N ARG A 47 0.52 7.07 -3.99
CA ARG A 47 0.77 7.27 -2.55
C ARG A 47 -0.47 7.04 -1.72
N ILE A 48 -1.58 7.69 -2.08
CA ILE A 48 -2.84 7.57 -1.35
C ILE A 48 -3.38 6.13 -1.44
N ALA A 49 -3.36 5.53 -2.64
CA ALA A 49 -3.83 4.15 -2.82
C ALA A 49 -3.02 3.14 -1.97
N GLN A 50 -1.69 3.23 -1.99
CA GLN A 50 -0.81 2.37 -1.19
C GLN A 50 -1.00 2.62 0.31
N MET A 51 -1.09 3.89 0.72
CA MET A 51 -1.33 4.28 2.10
C MET A 51 -2.64 3.70 2.64
N ILE A 52 -3.75 3.81 1.90
CA ILE A 52 -5.06 3.28 2.32
C ILE A 52 -5.02 1.75 2.41
N CYS A 53 -4.48 1.08 1.39
CA CYS A 53 -4.39 -0.38 1.37
C CYS A 53 -3.57 -0.91 2.56
N TYR A 54 -2.43 -0.28 2.84
CA TYR A 54 -1.59 -0.63 3.97
C TYR A 54 -2.25 -0.29 5.32
N PHE A 55 -3.01 0.81 5.39
CA PHE A 55 -3.76 1.17 6.59
C PHE A 55 -4.82 0.11 6.92
N PHE A 56 -5.53 -0.44 5.94
CA PHE A 56 -6.41 -1.59 6.17
C PHE A 56 -5.65 -2.81 6.68
N TYR A 57 -4.55 -3.17 6.02
CA TYR A 57 -3.70 -4.29 6.42
C TYR A 57 -3.25 -4.19 7.89
N LYS A 58 -2.67 -3.06 8.30
CA LYS A 58 -2.10 -2.92 9.66
C LYS A 58 -3.18 -2.98 10.74
N ASN A 59 -4.35 -2.36 10.49
CA ASN A 59 -5.43 -2.31 11.48
C ASN A 59 -6.14 -3.66 11.59
N ILE A 60 -6.31 -4.39 10.49
CA ILE A 60 -6.85 -5.75 10.53
C ILE A 60 -5.86 -6.68 11.23
N ALA A 61 -4.57 -6.61 10.88
CA ALA A 61 -3.52 -7.41 11.50
C ALA A 61 -3.49 -7.19 13.03
N PHE A 62 -3.62 -5.96 13.50
CA PHE A 62 -3.70 -5.66 14.93
C PHE A 62 -5.04 -6.06 15.56
N GLY A 63 -6.16 -5.56 15.03
CA GLY A 63 -7.48 -5.72 15.63
C GLY A 63 -7.95 -7.18 15.72
N LEU A 64 -7.61 -8.01 14.73
CA LEU A 64 -7.98 -9.43 14.76
C LEU A 64 -7.20 -10.23 15.79
N THR A 65 -5.98 -9.84 16.17
CA THR A 65 -5.27 -10.53 17.26
C THR A 65 -6.00 -10.39 18.61
N LEU A 66 -6.58 -9.22 18.89
CA LEU A 66 -7.45 -9.01 20.04
C LEU A 66 -8.70 -9.90 19.96
N PHE A 67 -9.35 -9.92 18.79
CA PHE A 67 -10.54 -10.73 18.57
C PHE A 67 -10.29 -12.23 18.79
N TYR A 68 -9.17 -12.76 18.30
CA TYR A 68 -8.80 -14.16 18.52
C TYR A 68 -8.46 -14.46 19.97
N PHE A 69 -7.84 -13.52 20.68
CA PHE A 69 -7.56 -13.67 22.10
C PHE A 69 -8.83 -13.71 22.94
N GLU A 70 -9.79 -12.80 22.67
CA GLU A 70 -11.11 -12.83 23.32
C GLU A 70 -11.84 -14.14 23.08
N ALA A 71 -11.78 -14.68 21.84
CA ALA A 71 -12.36 -15.99 21.57
C ALA A 71 -11.66 -17.12 22.35
N PHE A 72 -10.33 -17.04 22.53
CA PHE A 72 -9.54 -18.02 23.28
C PHE A 72 -9.83 -17.99 24.78
N THR A 73 -10.12 -16.82 25.36
CA THR A 73 -10.48 -16.67 26.77
C THR A 73 -11.97 -16.91 27.06
N GLY A 74 -12.76 -17.31 26.05
CA GLY A 74 -14.19 -17.54 26.20
C GLY A 74 -15.03 -16.26 26.29
N PHE A 75 -14.57 -15.18 25.67
CA PHE A 75 -15.16 -13.83 25.66
C PHE A 75 -15.31 -13.24 27.07
N SER A 76 -14.30 -13.43 27.91
CA SER A 76 -14.26 -12.87 29.26
C SER A 76 -14.06 -11.35 29.31
N GLY A 77 -13.67 -10.71 28.18
CA GLY A 77 -13.37 -9.28 28.10
C GLY A 77 -11.97 -8.91 28.59
N GLN A 78 -11.09 -9.90 28.75
CA GLN A 78 -9.72 -9.68 29.20
C GLN A 78 -8.82 -9.33 28.01
N SER A 79 -8.22 -8.13 28.03
CA SER A 79 -7.29 -7.70 26.98
C SER A 79 -5.89 -8.29 27.18
N VAL A 80 -5.34 -8.89 26.12
CA VAL A 80 -3.94 -9.34 26.07
C VAL A 80 -2.93 -8.19 25.96
N TYR A 81 -3.35 -7.03 25.49
CA TYR A 81 -2.49 -5.86 25.39
C TYR A 81 -2.79 -4.88 26.51
N ASN A 82 -1.72 -4.29 27.04
CA ASN A 82 -1.84 -3.16 27.94
C ASN A 82 -2.43 -1.95 27.19
N ASP A 83 -3.25 -1.15 27.88
CA ASP A 83 -3.94 0.02 27.30
C ASP A 83 -2.98 1.00 26.64
N TRP A 84 -1.80 1.21 27.23
CA TRP A 84 -0.77 2.06 26.64
C TRP A 84 -0.27 1.51 25.30
N TYR A 85 -0.15 0.19 25.15
CA TYR A 85 0.30 -0.42 23.90
C TYR A 85 -0.71 -0.13 22.79
N MET A 86 -2.01 -0.29 23.10
CA MET A 86 -3.11 -0.03 22.16
C MET A 86 -3.12 1.43 21.70
N LEU A 87 -2.92 2.37 22.63
CA LEU A 87 -2.84 3.81 22.33
C LEU A 87 -1.61 4.14 21.46
N LEU A 88 -0.43 3.62 21.81
CA LEU A 88 0.81 3.90 21.09
C LEU A 88 0.81 3.33 19.66
N PHE A 89 0.14 2.19 19.44
CA PHE A 89 0.13 1.50 18.15
C PHE A 89 -0.25 2.43 16.99
N ASN A 90 -1.39 3.11 17.11
CA ASN A 90 -1.91 3.96 16.04
C ASN A 90 -1.32 5.36 16.02
N VAL A 91 -0.93 5.91 17.18
CA VAL A 91 -0.50 7.31 17.27
C VAL A 91 0.96 7.51 16.88
N ILE A 92 1.85 6.64 17.36
CA ILE A 92 3.31 6.85 17.23
C ILE A 92 3.95 5.73 16.42
N LEU A 93 3.65 4.47 16.76
CA LEU A 93 4.45 3.33 16.30
C LEU A 93 4.18 2.91 14.86
N THR A 94 2.98 3.18 14.33
CA THR A 94 2.64 2.78 12.96
C THR A 94 2.13 3.91 12.06
N SER A 95 1.86 5.10 12.59
CA SER A 95 1.44 6.27 11.80
C SER A 95 2.60 6.90 11.03
N LEU A 96 3.75 7.12 11.69
CA LEU A 96 4.89 7.81 11.09
C LEU A 96 5.45 7.10 9.85
N PRO A 97 5.63 5.76 9.84
CA PRO A 97 6.02 5.05 8.61
C PRO A 97 4.98 5.19 7.50
N VAL A 98 3.68 5.15 7.84
CA VAL A 98 2.57 5.26 6.87
C VAL A 98 2.50 6.65 6.26
N ILE A 99 2.67 7.69 7.06
CA ILE A 99 2.76 9.08 6.59
C ILE A 99 4.00 9.24 5.70
N SER A 100 5.12 8.64 6.07
CA SER A 100 6.34 8.67 5.27
C SER A 100 6.13 8.06 3.89
N LEU A 101 5.45 6.90 3.81
CA LEU A 101 5.02 6.28 2.56
C LEU A 101 4.07 7.21 1.77
N GLY A 102 3.08 7.81 2.44
CA GLY A 102 2.11 8.70 1.79
C GLY A 102 2.69 10.00 1.24
N VAL A 103 3.83 10.47 1.74
CA VAL A 103 4.42 11.77 1.37
C VAL A 103 5.66 11.62 0.48
N PHE A 104 6.59 10.74 0.84
CA PHE A 104 7.92 10.68 0.23
C PHE A 104 8.07 9.60 -0.84
N GLU A 105 7.11 8.69 -0.97
CA GLU A 105 7.20 7.59 -1.93
C GLU A 105 7.25 8.12 -3.37
N GLN A 106 8.22 7.62 -4.13
CA GLN A 106 8.38 7.93 -5.55
C GLN A 106 8.67 6.62 -6.26
N ASP A 107 7.78 6.23 -7.17
CA ASP A 107 7.98 5.02 -7.94
C ASP A 107 8.94 5.23 -9.11
N VAL A 108 8.79 6.35 -9.80
CA VAL A 108 9.64 6.77 -10.91
C VAL A 108 9.96 8.26 -10.75
N SER A 109 11.19 8.65 -11.08
CA SER A 109 11.65 10.05 -11.06
C SER A 109 10.78 10.95 -11.95
N SER A 110 10.58 12.20 -11.57
CA SER A 110 9.73 13.16 -12.30
C SER A 110 10.06 13.31 -13.78
N GLU A 111 11.34 13.27 -14.15
CA GLU A 111 11.79 13.37 -15.55
C GLU A 111 11.28 12.22 -16.41
N VAL A 112 11.19 11.02 -15.84
CA VAL A 112 10.74 9.84 -16.59
C VAL A 112 9.23 9.70 -16.61
N CYS A 113 8.52 10.18 -15.59
CA CYS A 113 7.07 10.39 -15.70
C CYS A 113 6.73 11.29 -16.89
N LEU A 114 7.46 12.41 -17.09
CA LEU A 114 7.25 13.30 -18.25
C LEU A 114 7.66 12.67 -19.60
N GLN A 115 8.64 11.76 -19.60
CA GLN A 115 9.00 11.04 -20.81
C GLN A 115 7.95 9.99 -21.19
N PHE A 116 7.31 9.34 -20.21
CA PHE A 116 6.35 8.25 -20.38
C PHE A 116 4.96 8.62 -19.82
N PRO A 117 4.19 9.46 -20.52
CA PRO A 117 2.85 9.87 -20.07
C PRO A 117 1.85 8.71 -19.96
N ALA A 118 2.14 7.55 -20.57
CA ALA A 118 1.34 6.33 -20.41
C ALA A 118 1.22 5.86 -18.95
N LEU A 119 2.21 6.17 -18.08
CA LEU A 119 2.14 5.88 -16.64
C LEU A 119 0.89 6.49 -15.99
N TYR A 120 0.48 7.68 -16.42
CA TYR A 120 -0.69 8.36 -15.90
C TYR A 120 -2.00 7.58 -16.16
N GLN A 121 -2.04 6.75 -17.21
CA GLN A 121 -3.22 5.94 -17.52
C GLN A 121 -3.49 4.85 -16.48
N GLN A 122 -2.50 4.50 -15.67
CA GLN A 122 -2.71 3.55 -14.57
C GLN A 122 -3.67 4.14 -13.53
N GLY A 123 -3.63 5.47 -13.34
CA GLY A 123 -4.57 6.20 -12.49
C GLY A 123 -5.98 6.22 -13.06
N THR A 124 -6.15 6.56 -14.33
CA THR A 124 -7.49 6.62 -14.95
C THR A 124 -8.18 5.26 -15.05
N LYS A 125 -7.41 4.17 -15.11
CA LYS A 125 -7.90 2.79 -15.05
C LYS A 125 -8.08 2.25 -13.63
N ASN A 126 -7.88 3.08 -12.61
CA ASN A 126 -7.94 2.72 -11.19
C ASN A 126 -7.11 1.49 -10.81
N LEU A 127 -5.96 1.28 -11.45
CA LEU A 127 -5.20 0.04 -11.28
C LEU A 127 -4.66 -0.16 -9.87
N PHE A 128 -4.42 0.88 -9.08
CA PHE A 128 -3.86 0.77 -7.73
C PHE A 128 -4.94 0.77 -6.63
N PHE A 129 -6.14 1.28 -6.94
CA PHE A 129 -7.26 1.40 -6.01
C PHE A 129 -8.48 0.64 -6.56
N ASP A 130 -8.31 -0.66 -6.69
CA ASP A 130 -9.36 -1.59 -7.11
C ASP A 130 -9.80 -2.45 -5.90
N TRP A 131 -11.07 -2.85 -5.88
CA TRP A 131 -11.64 -3.61 -4.76
C TRP A 131 -10.89 -4.92 -4.53
N TYR A 132 -10.47 -5.60 -5.61
CA TYR A 132 -9.66 -6.82 -5.51
C TYR A 132 -8.32 -6.60 -4.79
N ARG A 133 -7.69 -5.43 -4.98
CA ARG A 133 -6.43 -5.11 -4.29
C ARG A 133 -6.66 -4.80 -2.82
N ILE A 134 -7.71 -4.03 -2.52
CA ILE A 134 -8.08 -3.72 -1.14
C ILE A 134 -8.38 -5.02 -0.39
N LEU A 135 -9.21 -5.90 -0.97
CA LEU A 135 -9.49 -7.22 -0.40
C LEU A 135 -8.23 -8.09 -0.29
N GLY A 136 -7.31 -8.03 -1.25
CA GLY A 136 -6.02 -8.74 -1.16
C GLY A 136 -5.18 -8.27 0.03
N TRP A 137 -5.12 -6.95 0.27
CA TRP A 137 -4.44 -6.40 1.45
C TRP A 137 -5.15 -6.72 2.76
N MET A 138 -6.49 -6.72 2.77
CA MET A 138 -7.27 -7.17 3.93
C MET A 138 -7.05 -8.66 4.22
N GLY A 139 -7.01 -9.50 3.19
CA GLY A 139 -6.71 -10.92 3.30
C GLY A 139 -5.28 -11.19 3.80
N ASN A 140 -4.30 -10.39 3.36
CA ASN A 140 -2.95 -10.44 3.91
C ASN A 140 -2.92 -10.04 5.40
N GLY A 141 -3.75 -9.06 5.79
CA GLY A 141 -3.93 -8.65 7.18
C GLY A 141 -4.50 -9.77 8.04
N LEU A 142 -5.55 -10.44 7.54
CA LEU A 142 -6.17 -11.61 8.16
C LEU A 142 -5.18 -12.77 8.34
N TYR A 143 -4.40 -13.07 7.30
CA TYR A 143 -3.34 -14.07 7.37
C TYR A 143 -2.31 -13.71 8.44
N SER A 144 -1.82 -12.47 8.41
CA SER A 144 -0.78 -12.00 9.33
C SER A 144 -1.27 -12.03 10.78
N SER A 145 -2.49 -11.58 11.08
CA SER A 145 -3.05 -11.68 12.43
C SER A 145 -3.17 -13.11 12.92
N LEU A 146 -3.57 -14.03 12.04
CA LEU A 146 -3.74 -15.44 12.39
C LEU A 146 -2.39 -16.10 12.67
N VAL A 147 -1.39 -15.85 11.83
CA VAL A 147 -0.01 -16.32 12.04
C VAL A 147 0.56 -15.77 13.34
N ILE A 148 0.42 -14.47 13.59
CA ILE A 148 0.92 -13.82 14.80
C ILE A 148 0.28 -14.46 16.04
N PHE A 149 -1.05 -14.59 16.05
CA PHE A 149 -1.77 -15.16 17.19
C PHE A 149 -1.42 -16.62 17.42
N ILE A 150 -1.59 -17.48 16.40
CA ILE A 150 -1.40 -18.93 16.54
C ILE A 150 0.05 -19.26 16.91
N LEU A 151 1.04 -18.67 16.24
CA LEU A 151 2.44 -18.98 16.52
C LEU A 151 2.84 -18.53 17.93
N ASN A 152 2.39 -17.34 18.38
CA ASN A 152 2.66 -16.92 19.76
C ASN A 152 2.00 -17.89 20.75
N ILE A 153 0.72 -18.20 20.62
CA ILE A 153 0.05 -19.13 21.54
C ILE A 153 0.74 -20.50 21.54
N VAL A 154 1.03 -21.09 20.37
CA VAL A 154 1.66 -22.42 20.29
C VAL A 154 3.05 -22.45 20.92
N ILE A 155 3.87 -21.41 20.71
CA ILE A 155 5.22 -21.33 21.28
C ILE A 155 5.17 -21.20 22.80
N PHE A 156 4.24 -20.39 23.32
CA PHE A 156 4.20 -20.04 24.75
C PHE A 156 3.32 -20.95 25.62
N TYR A 157 2.41 -21.74 25.06
CA TYR A 157 1.41 -22.48 25.83
C TYR A 157 1.98 -23.59 26.74
N ASN A 158 3.03 -24.30 26.32
CA ASN A 158 3.57 -25.46 27.05
C ASN A 158 5.10 -25.44 27.25
N GLN A 159 5.78 -24.33 26.95
CA GLN A 159 7.24 -24.26 26.99
C GLN A 159 7.76 -23.52 28.22
N ALA A 160 8.86 -24.04 28.79
CA ALA A 160 9.64 -23.31 29.77
C ALA A 160 10.25 -22.08 29.10
N PHE A 161 9.80 -20.90 29.52
CA PHE A 161 10.20 -19.63 28.94
C PHE A 161 11.62 -19.23 29.35
N ARG A 162 12.08 -19.67 30.54
CA ARG A 162 13.42 -19.43 31.08
C ARG A 162 14.15 -20.73 31.41
N ALA A 163 15.48 -20.65 31.49
CA ALA A 163 16.34 -21.75 31.94
C ALA A 163 15.97 -22.31 33.33
N GLY A 164 15.26 -21.52 34.15
CA GLY A 164 14.72 -21.93 35.45
C GLY A 164 13.36 -22.65 35.42
N GLY A 165 12.81 -22.99 34.24
CA GLY A 165 11.56 -23.76 34.12
C GLY A 165 10.26 -22.97 34.31
N GLN A 166 10.33 -21.64 34.47
CA GLN A 166 9.15 -20.78 34.62
C GLN A 166 8.38 -20.64 33.30
N THR A 167 7.04 -20.66 33.37
CA THR A 167 6.14 -20.42 32.23
C THR A 167 5.97 -18.92 31.99
N ALA A 168 5.59 -18.55 30.76
CA ALA A 168 5.32 -17.15 30.42
C ALA A 168 3.98 -16.69 31.02
N ASP A 169 4.01 -15.54 31.68
CA ASP A 169 2.79 -14.88 32.15
C ASP A 169 2.09 -14.13 30.99
N MET A 170 0.83 -13.77 31.18
CA MET A 170 0.01 -13.11 30.18
C MET A 170 0.63 -11.79 29.68
N ALA A 171 1.23 -11.00 30.57
CA ALA A 171 1.93 -9.78 30.20
C ALA A 171 3.13 -10.05 29.26
N ALA A 172 3.86 -11.15 29.47
CA ALA A 172 4.98 -11.54 28.62
C ALA A 172 4.49 -12.02 27.24
N VAL A 173 3.41 -12.81 27.20
CA VAL A 173 2.79 -13.23 25.93
C VAL A 173 2.26 -12.03 25.16
N GLY A 174 1.57 -11.10 25.84
CA GLY A 174 1.02 -9.89 25.22
C GLY A 174 2.09 -8.95 24.68
N ALA A 175 3.15 -8.69 25.45
CA ALA A 175 4.28 -7.89 25.00
C ALA A 175 5.03 -8.54 23.82
N THR A 176 5.16 -9.87 23.81
CA THR A 176 5.79 -10.61 22.70
C THR A 176 4.94 -10.55 21.43
N MET A 177 3.65 -10.82 21.55
CA MET A 177 2.72 -10.77 20.43
C MET A 177 2.67 -9.36 19.84
N PHE A 178 2.63 -8.32 20.67
CA PHE A 178 2.65 -6.93 20.20
C PHE A 178 3.99 -6.56 19.54
N SER A 179 5.12 -7.03 20.08
CA SER A 179 6.44 -6.86 19.45
C SER A 179 6.49 -7.51 18.05
N CYS A 180 5.88 -8.69 17.89
CA CYS A 180 5.74 -9.37 16.61
C CYS A 180 4.89 -8.53 15.63
N ILE A 181 3.77 -7.96 16.07
CA ILE A 181 2.93 -7.08 15.22
C ILE A 181 3.75 -5.89 14.73
N ILE A 182 4.46 -5.20 15.62
CA ILE A 182 5.24 -4.02 15.25
C ILE A 182 6.33 -4.37 14.24
N CYS A 183 7.08 -5.45 14.48
CA CYS A 183 8.12 -5.88 13.56
C CYS A 183 7.53 -6.30 12.20
N ALA A 184 6.49 -7.15 12.20
CA ALA A 184 5.82 -7.60 10.97
C ALA A 184 5.25 -6.44 10.15
N VAL A 185 4.55 -5.51 10.79
CA VAL A 185 3.93 -4.34 10.13
C VAL A 185 5.01 -3.40 9.58
N ASN A 186 6.04 -3.07 10.36
CA ASN A 186 7.13 -2.19 9.88
C ASN A 186 7.98 -2.84 8.79
N CYS A 187 8.28 -4.13 8.88
CA CYS A 187 8.99 -4.82 7.80
C CYS A 187 8.12 -4.93 6.54
N GLN A 188 6.80 -5.14 6.68
CA GLN A 188 5.86 -5.15 5.56
C GLN A 188 5.84 -3.79 4.83
N ILE A 189 5.83 -2.67 5.55
CA ILE A 189 5.87 -1.35 4.89
C ILE A 189 7.20 -1.12 4.21
N ALA A 190 8.30 -1.53 4.85
CA ALA A 190 9.62 -1.38 4.29
C ALA A 190 9.77 -2.09 2.94
N LEU A 191 9.16 -3.27 2.80
CA LEU A 191 9.14 -4.04 1.55
C LEU A 191 8.18 -3.48 0.50
N THR A 192 7.21 -2.68 0.92
CA THR A 192 6.25 -2.05 0.01
C THR A 192 6.83 -0.76 -0.61
N MET A 193 7.79 -0.11 0.06
CA MET A 193 8.46 1.10 -0.42
C MET A 193 9.36 0.79 -1.63
N SER A 194 9.21 1.56 -2.70
CA SER A 194 10.01 1.43 -3.93
C SER A 194 11.29 2.25 -3.87
N HIS A 195 11.23 3.41 -3.20
CA HIS A 195 12.36 4.31 -3.05
C HIS A 195 12.60 4.55 -1.57
N PHE A 196 13.74 4.09 -1.06
CA PHE A 196 14.03 4.09 0.36
C PHE A 196 14.94 5.27 0.73
N THR A 197 14.33 6.39 1.11
CA THR A 197 15.04 7.60 1.57
C THR A 197 15.57 7.43 2.99
N TRP A 198 16.55 8.26 3.37
CA TRP A 198 17.03 8.34 4.75
C TRP A 198 15.91 8.64 5.76
N ILE A 199 14.95 9.49 5.38
CA ILE A 199 13.80 9.83 6.23
C ILE A 199 12.89 8.60 6.44
N GLN A 200 12.67 7.81 5.40
CA GLN A 200 11.92 6.55 5.51
C GLN A 200 12.66 5.53 6.38
N HIS A 201 13.99 5.40 6.26
CA HIS A 201 14.80 4.61 7.21
C HIS A 201 14.58 5.07 8.65
N LEU A 202 14.70 6.37 8.90
CA LEU A 202 14.54 6.92 10.24
C LEU A 202 13.16 6.59 10.81
N PHE A 203 12.08 6.71 10.03
CA PHE A 203 10.74 6.44 10.56
C PHE A 203 10.44 4.94 10.72
N VAL A 204 10.89 4.07 9.81
CA VAL A 204 10.67 2.62 9.91
C VAL A 204 11.51 2.00 11.03
N TRP A 205 12.80 2.32 11.12
CA TRP A 205 13.66 1.78 12.18
C TRP A 205 13.43 2.51 13.51
N GLY A 206 13.16 3.81 13.45
CA GLY A 206 12.82 4.62 14.61
C GLY A 206 11.53 4.17 15.27
N SER A 207 10.51 3.71 14.53
CA SER A 207 9.28 3.18 15.13
C SER A 207 9.54 1.88 15.92
N VAL A 208 10.33 0.96 15.35
CA VAL A 208 10.75 -0.28 16.02
C VAL A 208 11.60 0.04 17.25
N ALA A 209 12.58 0.95 17.13
CA ALA A 209 13.40 1.37 18.26
C ALA A 209 12.56 2.06 19.35
N THR A 210 11.59 2.88 18.97
CA THR A 210 10.68 3.57 19.91
C THR A 210 9.86 2.56 20.70
N TRP A 211 9.44 1.45 20.10
CA TRP A 211 8.74 0.38 20.82
C TRP A 211 9.59 -0.24 21.93
N PHE A 212 10.82 -0.63 21.63
CA PHE A 212 11.72 -1.21 22.63
C PHE A 212 12.15 -0.18 23.69
N LEU A 213 12.36 1.08 23.29
CA LEU A 213 12.62 2.18 24.22
C LEU A 213 11.44 2.39 25.15
N PHE A 214 10.20 2.36 24.64
CA PHE A 214 8.99 2.47 25.44
C PHE A 214 8.87 1.31 26.43
N LEU A 215 9.06 0.05 25.98
CA LEU A 215 9.06 -1.10 26.87
C LEU A 215 10.11 -0.98 27.98
N LEU A 216 11.30 -0.46 27.67
CA LEU A 216 12.37 -0.23 28.63
C LEU A 216 11.99 0.87 29.64
N LEU A 217 11.56 2.04 29.17
CA LEU A 217 11.23 3.17 30.03
C LEU A 217 10.00 2.90 30.89
N TYR A 218 8.97 2.30 30.32
CA TYR A 218 7.75 1.94 31.03
C TYR A 218 8.00 0.82 32.06
N GLY A 219 8.87 -0.14 31.75
CA GLY A 219 9.28 -1.18 32.69
C GLY A 219 10.17 -0.70 33.84
N LEU A 220 10.85 0.44 33.69
CA LEU A 220 11.65 1.07 34.76
C LEU A 220 10.83 1.96 35.71
N MET A 221 9.60 2.32 35.32
CA MET A 221 8.73 3.13 36.19
C MET A 221 8.33 2.36 37.44
N PRO A 222 7.99 3.04 38.55
CA PRO A 222 7.54 2.37 39.76
C PRO A 222 6.33 1.46 39.50
N PRO A 223 6.19 0.34 40.23
CA PRO A 223 5.06 -0.59 40.09
C PRO A 223 3.68 0.05 40.20
N SER A 224 3.57 1.20 40.87
CA SER A 224 2.33 1.98 40.96
C SER A 224 1.81 2.49 39.61
N TYR A 225 2.67 2.65 38.60
CA TYR A 225 2.31 3.11 37.26
C TYR A 225 2.43 2.02 36.19
N SER A 226 3.41 1.12 36.33
CA SER A 226 3.69 0.08 35.33
C SER A 226 2.90 -1.21 35.56
N GLY A 227 2.39 -1.44 36.77
CA GLY A 227 1.73 -2.69 37.15
C GLY A 227 2.58 -3.91 36.78
N ASP A 228 1.96 -4.84 36.03
CA ASP A 228 2.56 -6.11 35.59
C ASP A 228 3.66 -5.96 34.54
N VAL A 229 3.91 -4.75 34.04
CA VAL A 229 4.97 -4.46 33.06
C VAL A 229 6.29 -4.06 33.75
N TYR A 230 6.31 -3.94 35.07
CA TYR A 230 7.53 -3.65 35.83
C TYR A 230 8.63 -4.68 35.55
N GLY A 231 9.82 -4.22 35.15
CA GLY A 231 10.95 -5.09 34.85
C GLY A 231 10.76 -6.04 33.66
N LEU A 232 9.63 -5.97 32.94
CA LEU A 232 9.25 -6.99 31.95
C LEU A 232 10.30 -7.19 30.84
N LEU A 233 10.81 -6.10 30.26
CA LEU A 233 11.81 -6.20 29.20
C LEU A 233 13.17 -6.69 29.71
N VAL A 234 13.66 -6.13 30.82
CA VAL A 234 15.03 -6.38 31.30
C VAL A 234 15.14 -7.71 32.01
N GLU A 235 14.14 -8.07 32.80
CA GLU A 235 14.16 -9.28 33.61
C GLU A 235 13.59 -10.45 32.82
N VAL A 236 12.39 -10.30 32.23
CA VAL A 236 11.62 -11.41 31.66
C VAL A 236 11.98 -11.67 30.20
N LEU A 237 11.76 -10.69 29.31
CA LEU A 237 11.83 -10.89 27.87
C LEU A 237 13.26 -10.89 27.32
N GLY A 238 14.07 -9.93 27.74
CA GLY A 238 15.41 -9.68 27.20
C GLY A 238 16.36 -10.87 27.34
N PRO A 239 16.46 -11.51 28.53
CA PRO A 239 17.32 -12.67 28.74
C PRO A 239 16.84 -13.95 28.05
N ALA A 240 15.57 -14.02 27.63
CA ALA A 240 14.97 -15.21 27.07
C ALA A 240 15.23 -15.29 25.55
N PRO A 241 16.03 -16.26 25.05
CA PRO A 241 16.31 -16.36 23.61
C PRO A 241 15.05 -16.64 22.78
N ILE A 242 14.08 -17.35 23.39
CA ILE A 242 12.80 -17.69 22.77
C ILE A 242 11.99 -16.45 22.37
N TYR A 243 12.11 -15.34 23.11
CA TYR A 243 11.46 -14.08 22.78
C TYR A 243 11.96 -13.52 21.45
N TRP A 244 13.27 -13.39 21.30
CA TRP A 244 13.90 -12.86 20.09
C TRP A 244 13.70 -13.78 18.88
N SER A 245 13.82 -15.09 19.07
CA SER A 245 13.58 -16.05 17.99
C SER A 245 12.12 -16.04 17.55
N THR A 246 11.18 -15.87 18.47
CA THR A 246 9.75 -15.77 18.14
C THR A 246 9.46 -14.52 17.32
N ILE A 247 9.99 -13.36 17.72
CA ILE A 247 9.84 -12.12 16.93
C ILE A 247 10.33 -12.31 15.50
N LEU A 248 11.54 -12.87 15.33
CA LEU A 248 12.12 -13.10 14.02
C LEU A 248 11.27 -14.09 13.21
N LEU A 249 10.95 -15.25 13.78
CA LEU A 249 10.20 -16.31 13.11
C LEU A 249 8.81 -15.85 12.68
N VAL A 250 8.07 -15.19 13.57
CA VAL A 250 6.73 -14.67 13.28
C VAL A 250 6.80 -13.57 12.22
N THR A 251 7.75 -12.65 12.33
CA THR A 251 7.95 -11.56 11.36
C THR A 251 8.23 -12.14 9.96
N VAL A 252 9.14 -13.11 9.85
CA VAL A 252 9.43 -13.79 8.58
C VAL A 252 8.20 -14.51 8.04
N ALA A 253 7.47 -15.25 8.88
CA ALA A 253 6.28 -15.98 8.48
C ALA A 253 5.19 -15.05 7.90
N CYS A 254 4.98 -13.86 8.48
CA CYS A 254 4.02 -12.88 7.97
C CYS A 254 4.45 -12.29 6.61
N ILE A 255 5.74 -12.07 6.41
CA ILE A 255 6.28 -11.36 5.24
C ILE A 255 6.43 -12.26 4.02
N VAL A 256 6.77 -13.54 4.22
CA VAL A 256 7.09 -14.47 3.14
C VAL A 256 5.99 -14.54 2.07
N PRO A 257 4.70 -14.67 2.39
CA PRO A 257 3.65 -14.73 1.35
C PRO A 257 3.60 -13.46 0.49
N TYR A 258 3.79 -12.29 1.09
CA TYR A 258 3.84 -11.04 0.34
C TYR A 258 5.07 -10.99 -0.58
N LEU A 259 6.24 -11.37 -0.06
CA LEU A 259 7.48 -11.45 -0.86
C LEU A 259 7.33 -12.40 -2.05
N VAL A 260 6.73 -13.58 -1.83
CA VAL A 260 6.47 -14.56 -2.88
C VAL A 260 5.52 -13.97 -3.92
N HIS A 261 4.43 -13.32 -3.48
CA HIS A 261 3.47 -12.70 -4.38
C HIS A 261 4.10 -11.60 -5.24
N ILE A 262 4.86 -10.66 -4.65
CA ILE A 262 5.50 -9.58 -5.43
C ILE A 262 6.57 -10.13 -6.38
N SER A 263 7.30 -11.17 -5.97
CA SER A 263 8.34 -11.79 -6.79
C SER A 263 7.72 -12.51 -7.98
N PHE A 264 6.66 -13.28 -7.74
CA PHE A 264 5.90 -13.94 -8.79
C PHE A 264 5.29 -12.93 -9.77
N GLN A 265 4.68 -11.85 -9.25
CA GLN A 265 4.13 -10.80 -10.09
C GLN A 265 5.20 -10.14 -10.96
N ARG A 266 6.38 -9.82 -10.40
CA ARG A 266 7.47 -9.19 -11.17
C ARG A 266 8.04 -10.12 -12.24
N CYS A 267 8.17 -11.42 -11.96
CA CYS A 267 8.71 -12.37 -12.93
C CYS A 267 7.74 -12.70 -14.08
N PHE A 268 6.46 -12.91 -13.79
CA PHE A 268 5.49 -13.43 -14.77
C PHE A 268 4.58 -12.37 -15.38
N ASN A 269 4.25 -11.31 -14.64
CA ASN A 269 3.34 -10.26 -15.11
C ASN A 269 3.74 -8.86 -14.57
N PRO A 270 4.90 -8.34 -15.00
CA PRO A 270 5.39 -7.04 -14.54
C PRO A 270 4.47 -5.90 -15.01
N MET A 271 4.20 -4.95 -14.11
CA MET A 271 3.47 -3.72 -14.46
C MET A 271 4.42 -2.72 -15.14
N ASP A 272 3.89 -1.74 -15.89
CA ASP A 272 4.73 -0.82 -16.68
C ASP A 272 5.80 -0.10 -15.83
N HIS A 273 5.47 0.25 -14.59
CA HIS A 273 6.42 0.90 -13.70
C HIS A 273 7.56 -0.04 -13.24
N HIS A 274 7.31 -1.35 -13.11
CA HIS A 274 8.37 -2.34 -12.83
C HIS A 274 9.35 -2.40 -14.01
N ILE A 275 8.83 -2.45 -15.23
CA ILE A 275 9.66 -2.51 -16.46
C ILE A 275 10.52 -1.25 -16.57
N ILE A 276 9.95 -0.07 -16.31
CA ILE A 276 10.68 1.21 -16.36
C ILE A 276 11.76 1.27 -15.27
N GLN A 277 11.46 0.78 -14.06
CA GLN A 277 12.45 0.69 -12.98
C GLN A 277 13.60 -0.24 -13.37
N GLU A 278 13.34 -1.40 -13.96
CA GLU A 278 14.37 -2.34 -14.43
C GLU A 278 15.23 -1.73 -15.54
N ILE A 279 14.62 -1.09 -16.54
CA ILE A 279 15.37 -0.44 -17.64
C ILE A 279 16.34 0.62 -17.08
N LYS A 280 15.86 1.43 -16.14
CA LYS A 280 16.71 2.43 -15.45
C LYS A 280 17.81 1.81 -14.61
N TYR A 281 17.49 0.77 -13.85
CA TYR A 281 18.45 0.12 -12.97
C TYR A 281 19.61 -0.49 -13.77
N TYR A 282 19.29 -1.14 -14.89
CA TYR A 282 20.28 -1.69 -15.82
C TYR A 282 20.92 -0.64 -16.76
N LYS A 283 20.60 0.65 -16.61
CA LYS A 283 21.07 1.74 -17.50
C LYS A 283 20.85 1.48 -18.99
N LYS A 284 19.86 0.65 -19.34
CA LYS A 284 19.51 0.30 -20.72
C LYS A 284 18.93 1.48 -21.50
N ASP A 285 18.47 2.51 -20.79
CA ASP A 285 18.09 3.81 -21.35
C ASP A 285 19.29 4.53 -22.00
N VAL A 286 20.50 4.34 -21.45
CA VAL A 286 21.74 4.91 -21.98
C VAL A 286 22.36 3.99 -23.03
N GLU A 287 22.40 2.67 -22.79
CA GLU A 287 23.01 1.70 -23.69
C GLU A 287 22.21 1.47 -24.98
N ASP A 288 20.87 1.40 -24.89
CA ASP A 288 19.97 1.21 -26.04
C ASP A 288 18.96 2.36 -26.17
N GLN A 289 19.48 3.52 -26.57
CA GLN A 289 18.67 4.71 -26.85
C GLN A 289 17.60 4.50 -27.93
N ARG A 290 17.73 3.49 -28.80
CA ARG A 290 16.74 3.20 -29.85
C ARG A 290 15.53 2.52 -29.25
N MET A 291 15.73 1.52 -28.39
CA MET A 291 14.67 0.87 -27.62
C MET A 291 13.94 1.90 -26.74
N TRP A 292 14.69 2.74 -26.02
CA TRP A 292 14.10 3.79 -25.17
C TRP A 292 13.23 4.77 -25.97
N ARG A 293 13.72 5.26 -27.13
CA ARG A 293 12.94 6.13 -28.02
C ARG A 293 11.70 5.43 -28.58
N ARG A 294 11.79 4.14 -28.93
CA ARG A 294 10.66 3.36 -29.41
C ARG A 294 9.58 3.24 -28.35
N GLU A 295 9.92 2.81 -27.14
CA GLU A 295 8.94 2.68 -26.05
C GLU A 295 8.35 4.03 -25.65
N ARG A 296 9.15 5.10 -25.65
CA ARG A 296 8.67 6.47 -25.47
C ARG A 296 7.66 6.89 -26.55
N SER A 297 7.92 6.57 -27.82
CA SER A 297 7.00 6.89 -28.92
C SER A 297 5.69 6.11 -28.82
N LYS A 298 5.73 4.83 -28.42
CA LYS A 298 4.53 4.03 -28.14
C LYS A 298 3.72 4.59 -26.98
N ALA A 299 4.38 5.03 -25.91
CA ALA A 299 3.72 5.64 -24.75
C ALA A 299 3.04 6.98 -25.08
N ARG A 300 3.50 7.68 -26.13
CA ARG A 300 2.87 8.90 -26.67
C ARG A 300 1.83 8.62 -27.75
N GLN A 301 1.81 7.42 -28.32
CA GLN A 301 0.87 7.07 -29.37
C GLN A 301 -0.54 7.13 -28.77
N GLU A 302 -1.43 7.89 -29.42
CA GLU A 302 -2.76 8.23 -28.90
C GLU A 302 -3.52 6.99 -28.43
N THR A 303 -3.55 6.76 -27.12
CA THR A 303 -4.71 6.12 -26.54
C THR A 303 -5.84 7.11 -26.69
N LYS A 304 -6.75 6.84 -27.64
CA LYS A 304 -7.95 7.65 -27.85
C LYS A 304 -8.71 7.72 -26.53
N ILE A 305 -8.57 8.81 -25.80
CA ILE A 305 -9.30 9.07 -24.55
C ILE A 305 -10.12 10.34 -24.79
N GLY A 306 -11.39 10.30 -24.37
CA GLY A 306 -12.32 11.42 -24.50
C GLY A 306 -13.22 11.35 -25.72
N PHE A 307 -13.59 12.52 -26.26
CA PHE A 307 -14.57 12.71 -27.34
C PHE A 307 -14.31 11.78 -28.54
N THR A 308 -13.06 11.58 -28.90
CA THR A 308 -12.60 10.70 -30.00
C THR A 308 -12.94 9.22 -29.78
N ALA A 309 -12.88 8.73 -28.53
CA ALA A 309 -13.25 7.35 -28.19
C ALA A 309 -14.77 7.12 -28.24
N ARG A 310 -15.56 8.09 -27.77
CA ARG A 310 -17.03 8.07 -27.90
C ARG A 310 -17.47 8.15 -29.37
N VAL A 311 -16.80 8.99 -30.16
CA VAL A 311 -17.04 9.11 -31.60
C VAL A 311 -16.70 7.80 -32.31
N ASP A 312 -15.55 7.19 -32.05
CA ASP A 312 -15.19 5.90 -32.64
C ASP A 312 -16.13 4.76 -32.22
N ALA A 313 -16.57 4.72 -30.96
CA ALA A 313 -17.57 3.77 -30.51
C ALA A 313 -18.91 3.96 -31.25
N LYS A 314 -19.32 5.21 -31.47
CA LYS A 314 -20.53 5.56 -32.23
C LYS A 314 -20.38 5.21 -33.71
N ILE A 315 -19.21 5.43 -34.30
CA ILE A 315 -18.88 5.03 -35.68
C ILE A 315 -18.89 3.50 -35.84
N ARG A 316 -18.33 2.76 -34.88
CA ARG A 316 -18.40 1.28 -34.87
C ARG A 316 -19.84 0.79 -34.77
N GLN A 317 -20.64 1.36 -33.88
CA GLN A 317 -22.07 1.03 -33.77
C GLN A 317 -22.83 1.34 -35.08
N PHE A 318 -22.51 2.45 -35.76
CA PHE A 318 -23.08 2.78 -37.05
C PHE A 318 -22.68 1.78 -38.15
N LYS A 319 -21.40 1.38 -38.22
CA LYS A 319 -20.93 0.35 -39.17
C LYS A 319 -21.63 -1.00 -38.94
N VAL A 320 -21.79 -1.42 -37.69
CA VAL A 320 -22.50 -2.67 -37.35
C VAL A 320 -23.99 -2.59 -37.75
N LYS A 321 -24.65 -1.44 -37.53
CA LYS A 321 -26.05 -1.22 -37.99
C LYS A 321 -26.17 -1.24 -39.52
N LEU A 322 -25.22 -0.64 -40.24
CA LEU A 322 -25.17 -0.64 -41.70
C LEU A 322 -24.98 -2.06 -42.26
N GLN A 323 -24.07 -2.84 -41.67
CA GLN A 323 -23.87 -4.24 -42.05
C GLN A 323 -25.11 -5.09 -41.78
N ARG A 324 -25.78 -4.91 -40.63
CA ARG A 324 -27.07 -5.59 -40.34
C ARG A 324 -28.16 -5.23 -41.35
N ARG A 325 -28.29 -3.95 -41.72
CA ARG A 325 -29.28 -3.52 -42.74
C ARG A 325 -28.97 -4.08 -44.12
N SER A 326 -27.69 -4.13 -44.50
CA SER A 326 -27.26 -4.72 -45.76
C SER A 326 -27.55 -6.23 -45.78
N SER A 327 -27.32 -6.95 -44.69
CA SER A 327 -27.66 -8.38 -44.60
C SER A 327 -29.16 -8.66 -44.63
N THR A 328 -30.01 -7.81 -44.03
CA THR A 328 -31.47 -7.98 -44.10
C THR A 328 -32.04 -7.66 -45.49
N LEU A 329 -31.47 -6.68 -46.21
CA LEU A 329 -31.84 -6.40 -47.60
C LEU A 329 -31.46 -7.54 -48.55
N VAL A 330 -30.29 -8.16 -48.35
CA VAL A 330 -29.88 -9.34 -49.12
C VAL A 330 -30.77 -10.55 -48.81
N SER A 331 -31.18 -10.73 -47.54
CA SER A 331 -32.10 -11.80 -47.16
C SER A 331 -33.53 -11.62 -47.67
N GLN A 332 -34.02 -10.39 -47.83
CA GLN A 332 -35.36 -10.13 -48.39
C GLN A 332 -35.41 -10.32 -49.91
N ASN A 333 -34.31 -10.06 -50.62
CA ASN A 333 -34.21 -10.29 -52.07
C ASN A 333 -33.97 -11.77 -52.46
N CYS A 334 -33.74 -12.65 -51.48
CA CYS A 334 -33.54 -14.09 -51.70
C CYS A 334 -34.74 -14.96 -51.30
N MET A 335 -35.91 -14.39 -50.96
CA MET A 335 -37.11 -15.21 -50.76
C MET A 335 -37.78 -15.52 -52.12
N PRO A 336 -37.91 -16.79 -52.52
CA PRO A 336 -38.64 -17.15 -53.73
C PRO A 336 -40.14 -16.87 -53.53
N SER A 337 -40.77 -16.32 -54.57
CA SER A 337 -42.21 -16.06 -54.63
C SER A 337 -43.00 -17.35 -54.37
N PRO A 338 -44.01 -17.35 -53.48
CA PRO A 338 -44.85 -18.51 -53.26
C PRO A 338 -45.77 -18.69 -54.48
N SER A 339 -45.65 -19.86 -55.12
CA SER A 339 -46.58 -20.37 -56.13
C SER A 339 -47.80 -21.01 -55.48
#